data_AF-A0A3Q7X824-F1
#
_entry.id   AF-A0A3Q7X824-F1
#
_cell.length_a   1.000
_cell.length_b   1.000
_cell.length_c   1.000
_cell.angle_alpha   90.00
_cell.angle_beta   90.00
_cell.angle_gamma   90.00
#
_symmetry.space_group_name_H-M   'P 1'
#
loop_
_entity.id
_entity.type
_entity.pdbx_description
1 polymer ?
#
loop_
_entity_poly.entity_id
_entity_poly.type
_entity_poly.pdbx_seq_one_letter_code
_entity_poly.pdbx_strand_id
1 'polypeptide(L)'
;MVVAAMACSSCSTVAAPRKWKLKSPRLFTHKFKCCATQPQPQPQCSIVHNDDLQALLQLLPSDLHHNLLNQPNRPQLLEVILDLGRFPEARYLGKLGNQHLRNSEVTIKELEYAEGAVGEFGKDNRAGIEGTLHRISAIRSRNGSIVGLTCRIGRAVTGHIDMVYDLLQYGKSILFVGRPGVGKTTVMREIARVMSDEFHKRVVIVDTSNEIGGDGNIPHAAIGGARRMQVPKPSMQHSVMIEAVENHMPEVIIVDEIGTEAEAHACRSIAERGIMLIGTAHGEKIENVMKNPTLSDLSICCLLQGQKDCKFLCVCACGGDAIHKSIVACLCIHINVAN
;
A
#
# COMPACT_ATOMS: atom_id res chain seq x y z
N MET A 1 18.39 12.01 26.90
CA MET A 1 18.20 13.44 26.60
C MET A 1 16.76 13.62 26.15
N VAL A 2 16.03 14.51 26.81
CA VAL A 2 14.61 14.81 26.60
C VAL A 2 14.39 15.40 25.21
N VAL A 3 13.38 14.95 24.46
CA VAL A 3 12.86 15.73 23.32
C VAL A 3 11.37 15.96 23.56
N ALA A 4 11.07 17.21 23.87
CA ALA A 4 9.75 17.77 24.05
C ALA A 4 9.02 17.85 22.70
N ALA A 5 7.71 17.65 22.73
CA ALA A 5 6.85 18.02 21.61
C ALA A 5 6.88 19.56 21.45
N MET A 6 7.50 20.05 20.37
CA MET A 6 7.38 21.45 19.97
C MET A 6 5.99 21.68 19.39
N ALA A 7 5.23 22.57 20.03
CA ALA A 7 3.99 23.11 19.48
C ALA A 7 4.31 24.03 18.29
N CYS A 8 3.65 23.80 17.16
CA CYS A 8 3.72 24.68 16.00
C CYS A 8 2.93 25.98 16.31
N SER A 9 3.65 27.08 16.49
CA SER A 9 3.11 28.41 16.76
C SER A 9 2.84 29.18 15.47
N SER A 10 1.68 28.94 14.84
CA SER A 10 1.08 29.88 13.88
C SER A 10 -0.35 29.49 13.53
N CYS A 11 -1.32 29.82 14.39
CA CYS A 11 -2.68 30.08 13.94
C CYS A 11 -3.38 31.00 14.95
N SER A 12 -3.75 32.18 14.47
CA SER A 12 -4.25 33.30 15.24
C SER A 12 -5.67 33.06 15.77
N THR A 13 -5.85 33.32 17.07
CA THR A 13 -7.05 33.82 17.76
C THR A 13 -8.43 33.60 17.11
N VAL A 14 -9.21 32.64 17.66
CA VAL A 14 -10.67 32.78 17.82
C VAL A 14 -11.07 32.23 19.20
N ALA A 15 -11.96 32.96 19.88
CA ALA A 15 -12.25 32.90 21.31
C ALA A 15 -12.85 31.58 21.83
N ALA A 16 -12.50 31.23 23.07
CA ALA A 16 -13.11 30.16 23.86
C ALA A 16 -14.49 30.56 24.40
N PRO A 17 -15.39 29.58 24.67
CA PRO A 17 -15.74 29.39 26.08
C PRO A 17 -16.05 27.93 26.49
N ARG A 18 -15.36 27.44 27.53
CA ARG A 18 -15.88 26.95 28.84
C ARG A 18 -14.82 26.04 29.49
N LYS A 19 -14.40 26.44 30.69
CA LYS A 19 -13.32 25.84 31.49
C LYS A 19 -13.67 24.41 31.91
N TRP A 20 -12.84 23.43 31.55
CA TRP A 20 -12.74 22.15 32.26
C TRP A 20 -11.41 22.15 33.03
N LYS A 21 -11.49 22.03 34.36
CA LYS A 21 -10.31 21.96 35.24
C LYS A 21 -9.67 20.57 35.11
N LEU A 22 -8.52 20.47 34.43
CA LEU A 22 -7.65 19.28 34.50
C LEU A 22 -6.93 19.27 35.86
N LYS A 23 -7.09 18.20 36.65
CA LYS A 23 -6.13 17.87 37.72
C LYS A 23 -4.89 17.25 37.08
N SER A 24 -3.71 17.60 37.59
CA SER A 24 -2.41 17.14 37.12
C SER A 24 -2.32 15.60 37.09
N PRO A 25 -1.82 14.98 36.00
CA PRO A 25 -1.65 13.54 35.95
C PRO A 25 -0.43 13.12 36.79
N ARG A 26 -0.62 12.11 37.64
CA ARG A 26 0.49 11.43 38.34
C ARG A 26 1.29 10.64 37.31
N LEU A 27 2.57 10.98 37.20
CA LEU A 27 3.54 10.33 36.31
C LEU A 27 3.89 8.94 36.84
N PHE A 28 3.36 7.87 36.23
CA PHE A 28 3.87 6.52 36.46
C PHE A 28 5.07 6.28 35.55
N THR A 29 6.26 6.17 36.15
CA THR A 29 7.51 5.89 35.44
C THR A 29 7.71 4.38 35.34
N HIS A 30 7.24 3.75 34.27
CA HIS A 30 7.78 2.44 33.90
C HIS A 30 9.17 2.65 33.30
N LYS A 31 10.20 2.32 34.10
CA LYS A 31 11.59 2.25 33.63
C LYS A 31 11.70 1.12 32.60
N PHE A 32 11.70 1.48 31.32
CA PHE A 32 12.27 0.62 30.28
C PHE A 32 13.76 0.43 30.60
N LYS A 33 14.16 -0.79 30.92
CA LYS A 33 15.55 -1.15 31.14
C LYS A 33 16.23 -1.22 29.77
N CYS A 34 16.81 -0.10 29.34
CA CYS A 34 17.71 -0.06 28.18
C CYS A 34 18.94 -0.92 28.51
N CYS A 35 18.99 -2.15 27.99
CA CYS A 35 20.24 -2.89 27.91
C CYS A 35 21.12 -2.16 26.89
N ALA A 36 22.17 -1.49 27.37
CA ALA A 36 23.20 -0.89 26.53
C ALA A 36 23.92 -1.99 25.74
N THR A 37 23.42 -2.28 24.55
CA THR A 37 24.14 -3.04 23.54
C THR A 37 24.89 -2.02 22.68
N GLN A 38 26.19 -2.27 22.48
CA GLN A 38 27.02 -1.44 21.62
C GLN A 38 26.40 -1.34 20.22
N PRO A 39 26.46 -0.18 19.54
CA PRO A 39 25.92 -0.04 18.20
C PRO A 39 26.68 -0.96 17.24
N GLN A 40 26.07 -2.09 16.91
CA GLN A 40 26.47 -2.88 15.76
C GLN A 40 26.25 -2.00 14.51
N PRO A 41 27.17 -2.02 13.53
CA PRO A 41 26.99 -1.26 12.30
C PRO A 41 25.71 -1.77 11.61
N GLN A 42 24.68 -0.92 11.59
CA GLN A 42 23.48 -1.20 10.81
C GLN A 42 23.89 -1.29 9.34
N PRO A 43 23.47 -2.33 8.60
CA PRO A 43 23.72 -2.39 7.17
C PRO A 43 23.11 -1.15 6.52
N GLN A 44 23.90 -0.42 5.73
CA GLN A 44 23.40 0.69 4.92
C GLN A 44 22.32 0.14 3.98
N CYS A 45 21.06 0.46 4.27
CA CYS A 45 19.92 0.00 3.50
C CYS A 45 19.87 0.78 2.18
N SER A 46 20.35 0.16 1.09
CA SER A 46 20.16 0.68 -0.26
C SER A 46 18.74 0.35 -0.71
N ILE A 47 17.94 1.37 -1.04
CA ILE A 47 16.62 1.17 -1.65
C ILE A 47 16.83 0.45 -2.99
N VAL A 48 16.38 -0.81 -3.09
CA VAL A 48 16.46 -1.58 -4.33
C VAL A 48 15.16 -1.37 -5.09
N HIS A 49 15.27 -0.81 -6.30
CA HIS A 49 14.18 -0.75 -7.27
C HIS A 49 14.28 -1.96 -8.20
N ASN A 50 13.34 -2.90 -8.08
CA ASN A 50 13.08 -3.83 -9.17
C ASN A 50 11.91 -3.31 -10.00
N ASP A 51 12.13 -3.12 -11.30
CA ASP A 51 11.15 -2.57 -12.22
C ASP A 51 10.69 -3.53 -13.30
N ASP A 52 11.19 -4.77 -13.33
CA ASP A 52 10.82 -5.83 -14.28
C ASP A 52 10.63 -5.35 -15.72
N LEU A 53 11.37 -4.31 -16.13
CA LEU A 53 11.04 -3.57 -17.35
C LEU A 53 11.15 -4.46 -18.59
N GLN A 54 12.03 -5.46 -18.54
CA GLN A 54 12.21 -6.43 -19.63
C GLN A 54 10.91 -7.13 -20.03
N ALA A 55 10.05 -7.48 -19.07
CA ALA A 55 8.77 -8.12 -19.34
C ALA A 55 7.82 -7.15 -20.09
N LEU A 56 7.81 -5.87 -19.71
CA LEU A 56 7.07 -4.83 -20.41
C LEU A 56 7.60 -4.61 -21.83
N LEU A 57 8.92 -4.62 -22.00
CA LEU A 57 9.54 -4.40 -23.30
C LEU A 57 9.10 -5.46 -24.30
N GLN A 58 8.92 -6.73 -23.91
CA GLN A 58 8.48 -7.78 -24.83
C GLN A 58 7.12 -7.50 -25.51
N LEU A 59 6.29 -6.64 -24.91
CA LEU A 59 5.01 -6.19 -25.48
C LEU A 59 5.14 -5.07 -26.51
N LEU A 60 6.26 -4.36 -26.50
CA LEU A 60 6.47 -3.19 -27.33
C LEU A 60 7.13 -3.58 -28.67
N PRO A 61 7.06 -2.71 -29.68
CA PRO A 61 7.87 -2.83 -30.87
C PRO A 61 9.38 -2.73 -30.55
N SER A 62 10.20 -3.55 -31.24
CA SER A 62 11.64 -3.69 -30.96
C SER A 62 12.45 -2.39 -31.00
N ASP A 63 12.04 -1.42 -31.80
CA ASP A 63 12.65 -0.10 -31.87
C ASP A 63 12.40 0.72 -30.59
N LEU A 64 11.23 0.58 -29.97
CA LEU A 64 10.93 1.21 -28.68
C LEU A 64 11.78 0.62 -27.54
N HIS A 65 12.20 -0.65 -27.64
CA HIS A 65 13.03 -1.28 -26.60
C HIS A 65 14.35 -0.52 -26.44
N HIS A 66 15.02 -0.28 -27.57
CA HIS A 66 16.30 0.43 -27.60
C HIS A 66 16.14 1.86 -27.10
N ASN A 67 15.08 2.54 -27.54
CA ASN A 67 14.82 3.91 -27.13
C ASN A 67 14.51 4.03 -25.64
N LEU A 68 13.86 3.05 -25.01
CA LEU A 68 13.58 3.06 -23.58
C LEU A 68 14.77 2.62 -22.72
N LEU A 69 15.55 1.64 -23.18
CA LEU A 69 16.71 1.12 -22.45
C LEU A 69 17.88 2.12 -22.41
N ASN A 70 18.06 2.89 -23.48
CA ASN A 70 19.18 3.84 -23.61
C ASN A 70 18.93 5.21 -22.95
N GLN A 71 17.75 5.42 -22.35
CA GLN A 71 17.39 6.70 -21.75
C GLN A 71 17.92 6.80 -20.31
N PRO A 72 18.69 7.86 -19.96
CA PRO A 72 19.27 8.01 -18.63
C PRO A 72 18.21 8.18 -17.53
N ASN A 73 17.00 8.63 -17.89
CA ASN A 73 15.85 8.78 -16.99
C ASN A 73 14.95 7.52 -16.93
N ARG A 74 15.39 6.35 -17.39
CA ARG A 74 14.66 5.06 -17.25
C ARG A 74 14.09 4.82 -15.84
N PRO A 75 14.82 5.07 -14.73
CA PRO A 75 14.28 4.86 -13.38
C PRO A 75 13.03 5.70 -13.07
N GLN A 76 12.84 6.81 -13.80
CA GLN A 76 11.71 7.73 -13.65
C GLN A 76 10.56 7.42 -14.60
N LEU A 77 10.67 6.43 -15.50
CA LEU A 77 9.63 6.10 -16.49
C LEU A 77 8.33 5.67 -15.80
N LEU A 78 7.25 6.40 -15.98
CA LEU A 78 5.95 6.11 -15.36
C LEU A 78 5.04 5.33 -16.29
N GLU A 79 4.95 5.74 -17.55
CA GLU A 79 4.02 5.18 -18.52
C GLU A 79 4.62 5.19 -19.92
N VAL A 80 4.24 4.21 -20.73
CA VAL A 80 4.40 4.20 -22.20
C VAL A 80 3.02 4.19 -22.83
N ILE A 81 2.77 5.08 -23.79
CA ILE A 81 1.48 5.30 -24.43
C ILE A 81 1.61 4.97 -25.92
N LEU A 82 0.73 4.09 -26.42
CA LEU A 82 0.63 3.72 -27.82
C LEU A 82 -0.78 4.03 -28.30
N ASP A 83 -0.94 5.03 -29.18
CA ASP A 83 -2.24 5.39 -29.75
C ASP A 83 -2.19 5.26 -31.27
N LEU A 84 -3.16 4.54 -31.87
CA LEU A 84 -3.22 4.33 -33.32
C LEU A 84 -3.16 5.67 -34.09
N GLY A 85 -2.22 5.77 -35.03
CA GLY A 85 -2.02 6.99 -35.83
C GLY A 85 -1.35 8.15 -35.09
N ARG A 86 -0.73 7.90 -33.93
CA ARG A 86 0.07 8.88 -33.19
C ARG A 86 1.47 8.38 -32.93
N PHE A 87 2.39 9.29 -32.63
CA PHE A 87 3.73 8.91 -32.18
C PHE A 87 3.65 8.28 -30.78
N PRO A 88 4.35 7.16 -30.54
CA PRO A 88 4.37 6.54 -29.23
C PRO A 88 5.06 7.47 -28.24
N GLU A 89 4.55 7.54 -27.02
CA GLU A 89 5.01 8.48 -26.02
C GLU A 89 5.42 7.80 -24.71
N ALA A 90 6.27 8.47 -23.93
CA ALA A 90 6.61 8.08 -22.58
C ALA A 90 6.43 9.24 -21.60
N ARG A 91 5.98 8.92 -20.39
CA ARG A 91 5.86 9.86 -19.28
C ARG A 91 6.92 9.56 -18.24
N TYR A 92 7.57 10.60 -17.71
CA TYR A 92 8.62 10.47 -16.71
C TYR A 92 8.30 11.30 -15.48
N LEU A 93 8.64 10.79 -14.31
CA LEU A 93 8.54 11.51 -13.04
C LEU A 93 9.38 12.80 -13.10
N GLY A 94 8.81 13.92 -12.64
CA GLY A 94 9.49 15.21 -12.60
C GLY A 94 9.58 15.94 -13.95
N LYS A 95 9.06 15.38 -15.04
CA LYS A 95 8.97 16.05 -16.34
C LYS A 95 7.51 16.42 -16.66
N LEU A 96 7.33 17.62 -17.22
CA LEU A 96 6.03 18.07 -17.70
C LEU A 96 5.77 17.53 -19.11
N GLY A 97 4.61 16.90 -19.30
CA GLY A 97 4.17 16.39 -20.59
C GLY A 97 4.73 15.02 -20.97
N ASN A 98 4.32 14.56 -22.14
CA ASN A 98 4.74 13.29 -22.72
C ASN A 98 5.92 13.51 -23.66
N GLN A 99 6.83 12.53 -23.75
CA GLN A 99 7.98 12.57 -24.65
C GLN A 99 7.80 11.55 -25.77
N HIS A 100 7.90 11.97 -27.02
CA HIS A 100 7.85 11.02 -28.14
C HIS A 100 9.05 10.08 -28.10
N LEU A 101 8.78 8.79 -28.30
CA LEU A 101 9.80 7.75 -28.32
C LEU A 101 10.39 7.53 -29.72
N ARG A 102 9.66 7.89 -30.78
CA ARG A 102 10.10 7.85 -32.19
C ARG A 102 9.27 8.80 -33.05
N ASN A 103 9.69 8.99 -34.31
CA ASN A 103 9.05 9.86 -35.30
C ASN A 103 8.17 9.10 -36.32
N SER A 104 7.75 7.89 -36.00
CA SER A 104 6.80 7.08 -36.80
C SER A 104 5.58 6.72 -35.96
N GLU A 105 4.41 6.77 -36.58
CA GLU A 105 3.13 6.53 -35.92
C GLU A 105 3.01 5.06 -35.48
N VAL A 106 2.20 4.84 -34.44
CA VAL A 106 1.78 3.51 -34.00
C VAL A 106 0.78 2.96 -35.01
N THR A 107 1.03 1.74 -35.46
CA THR A 107 0.20 1.02 -36.42
C THR A 107 -0.72 0.01 -35.72
N ILE A 108 -1.79 -0.40 -36.42
CA ILE A 108 -2.71 -1.42 -35.90
C ILE A 108 -2.00 -2.74 -35.61
N LYS A 109 -1.01 -3.13 -36.43
CA LYS A 109 -0.23 -4.37 -36.26
C LYS A 109 0.56 -4.38 -34.96
N GLU A 110 1.05 -3.23 -34.52
CA GLU A 110 1.80 -3.12 -33.26
C GLU A 110 0.86 -3.25 -32.05
N LEU A 111 -0.36 -2.72 -32.14
CA LEU A 111 -1.37 -2.91 -31.10
C LEU A 111 -1.87 -4.35 -31.04
N GLU A 112 -2.07 -5.00 -32.19
CA GLU A 112 -2.43 -6.43 -32.28
C GLU A 112 -1.32 -7.33 -31.73
N TYR A 113 -0.05 -7.00 -32.02
CA TYR A 113 1.10 -7.69 -31.44
C TYR A 113 1.11 -7.57 -29.91
N ALA A 114 0.91 -6.35 -29.39
CA ALA A 114 0.86 -6.11 -27.95
C ALA A 114 -0.32 -6.83 -27.29
N GLU A 115 -1.51 -6.85 -27.91
CA GLU A 115 -2.67 -7.60 -27.42
C GLU A 115 -2.35 -9.10 -27.32
N GLY A 116 -1.74 -9.68 -28.36
CA GLY A 116 -1.34 -11.08 -28.37
C GLY A 116 -0.27 -11.44 -27.34
N ALA A 117 0.64 -10.51 -27.03
CA ALA A 117 1.71 -10.71 -26.05
C ALA A 117 1.24 -10.52 -24.59
N VAL A 118 0.29 -9.62 -24.35
CA VAL A 118 -0.30 -9.40 -23.02
C VAL A 118 -1.23 -10.55 -22.61
N GLY A 119 -2.03 -11.06 -23.56
CA GLY A 119 -3.07 -12.04 -23.28
C GLY A 119 -4.45 -11.40 -23.07
N GLU A 120 -5.26 -11.97 -22.18
CA GLU A 120 -6.65 -11.57 -22.02
C GLU A 120 -6.80 -10.27 -21.19
N PHE A 121 -7.54 -9.31 -21.74
CA PHE A 121 -7.98 -8.12 -21.00
C PHE A 121 -9.26 -8.42 -20.21
N GLY A 122 -9.27 -8.02 -18.94
CA GLY A 122 -10.43 -8.10 -18.09
C GLY A 122 -11.60 -7.23 -18.58
N LYS A 123 -12.75 -7.36 -17.92
CA LYS A 123 -13.98 -6.61 -18.23
C LYS A 123 -13.84 -5.10 -18.09
N ASP A 124 -12.82 -4.63 -17.37
CA ASP A 124 -12.48 -3.23 -17.19
C ASP A 124 -11.42 -2.72 -18.19
N ASN A 125 -11.11 -3.52 -19.22
CA ASN A 125 -10.07 -3.27 -20.23
C ASN A 125 -8.66 -3.14 -19.63
N ARG A 126 -8.39 -3.83 -18.52
CA ARG A 126 -7.06 -3.91 -17.92
C ARG A 126 -6.49 -5.32 -18.01
N ALA A 127 -5.18 -5.38 -18.11
CA ALA A 127 -4.40 -6.60 -18.03
C ALA A 127 -3.09 -6.34 -17.27
N GLY A 128 -2.58 -7.39 -16.65
CA GLY A 128 -1.26 -7.41 -16.05
C GLY A 128 -0.27 -8.17 -16.90
N ILE A 129 1.01 -7.98 -16.60
CA ILE A 129 2.03 -8.96 -16.99
C ILE A 129 2.29 -9.84 -15.78
N GLU A 130 2.01 -11.14 -15.90
CA GLU A 130 2.10 -12.10 -14.80
C GLU A 130 3.46 -12.02 -14.08
N GLY A 131 3.44 -12.08 -12.75
CA GLY A 131 4.65 -11.97 -11.93
C GLY A 131 5.28 -10.58 -11.87
N THR A 132 4.73 -9.58 -12.56
CA THR A 132 5.18 -8.18 -12.52
C THR A 132 4.18 -7.28 -11.79
N LEU A 133 4.53 -6.00 -11.61
CA LEU A 133 3.58 -4.97 -11.17
C LEU A 133 3.09 -4.07 -12.32
N HIS A 134 3.42 -4.41 -13.57
CA HIS A 134 3.03 -3.63 -14.74
C HIS A 134 1.56 -3.80 -15.04
N ARG A 135 0.93 -2.70 -15.49
CA ARG A 135 -0.48 -2.70 -15.86
C ARG A 135 -0.68 -2.11 -17.24
N ILE A 136 -1.40 -2.83 -18.08
CA ILE A 136 -1.74 -2.45 -19.44
C ILE A 136 -3.22 -2.12 -19.49
N SER A 137 -3.56 -0.91 -19.92
CA SER A 137 -4.96 -0.47 -20.06
C SER A 137 -5.26 -0.22 -21.54
N ALA A 138 -6.28 -0.90 -22.07
CA ALA A 138 -6.69 -0.79 -23.46
C ALA A 138 -7.78 0.26 -23.67
N ILE A 139 -7.64 1.02 -24.75
CA ILE A 139 -8.69 1.85 -25.34
C ILE A 139 -9.25 1.07 -26.51
N ARG A 140 -10.55 0.78 -26.49
CA ARG A 140 -11.23 0.04 -27.55
C ARG A 140 -12.10 0.96 -28.40
N SER A 141 -12.12 0.73 -29.72
CA SER A 141 -13.07 1.35 -30.64
C SER A 141 -14.48 0.76 -30.49
N ARG A 142 -15.46 1.35 -31.17
CA ARG A 142 -16.87 0.91 -31.10
C ARG A 142 -17.10 -0.54 -31.53
N ASN A 143 -16.25 -1.09 -32.38
CA ASN A 143 -16.27 -2.48 -32.82
C ASN A 143 -15.46 -3.43 -31.91
N GLY A 144 -14.88 -2.93 -30.81
CA GLY A 144 -14.15 -3.72 -29.83
C GLY A 144 -12.64 -3.86 -30.08
N SER A 145 -12.12 -3.43 -31.23
CA SER A 145 -10.68 -3.49 -31.52
C SER A 145 -9.88 -2.55 -30.59
N ILE A 146 -8.67 -2.94 -30.20
CA ILE A 146 -7.77 -2.06 -29.46
C ILE A 146 -7.24 -0.97 -30.41
N VAL A 147 -7.42 0.29 -30.02
CA VAL A 147 -6.92 1.47 -30.74
C VAL A 147 -5.94 2.30 -29.92
N GLY A 148 -5.73 1.94 -28.67
CA GLY A 148 -4.66 2.51 -27.85
C GLY A 148 -4.35 1.68 -26.61
N LEU A 149 -3.14 1.83 -26.09
CA LEU A 149 -2.63 1.16 -24.91
C LEU A 149 -1.92 2.16 -24.00
N THR A 150 -2.21 2.10 -22.70
CA THR A 150 -1.43 2.75 -21.65
C THR A 150 -0.74 1.68 -20.82
N CYS A 151 0.58 1.62 -20.93
CA CYS A 151 1.45 0.69 -20.24
C CYS A 151 2.06 1.38 -19.03
N ARG A 152 1.55 1.11 -17.82
CA ARG A 152 2.06 1.67 -16.56
C ARG A 152 3.17 0.81 -16.00
N ILE A 153 4.28 1.45 -15.65
CA ILE A 153 5.46 0.77 -15.10
C ILE A 153 5.27 0.59 -13.61
N GLY A 154 5.01 -0.65 -13.19
CA GLY A 154 5.02 -1.05 -11.80
C GLY A 154 6.43 -1.20 -11.27
N ARG A 155 6.66 -0.79 -10.02
CA ARG A 155 7.94 -0.98 -9.33
C ARG A 155 7.71 -1.51 -7.94
N ALA A 156 8.55 -2.46 -7.55
CA ALA A 156 8.70 -2.84 -6.16
C ALA A 156 9.85 -2.02 -5.56
N VAL A 157 9.54 -1.27 -4.51
CA VAL A 157 10.52 -0.54 -3.72
C VAL A 157 10.69 -1.30 -2.43
N THR A 158 11.93 -1.68 -2.12
CA THR A 158 12.24 -2.40 -0.89
C THR A 158 13.09 -1.56 0.08
N GLY A 159 13.06 -1.92 1.36
CA GLY A 159 13.89 -1.30 2.40
C GLY A 159 13.18 -0.27 3.27
N HIS A 160 11.85 -0.22 3.24
CA HIS A 160 11.04 0.67 4.09
C HIS A 160 10.49 0.02 5.37
N ILE A 161 10.83 -1.25 5.64
CA ILE A 161 10.24 -1.99 6.76
C ILE A 161 10.71 -1.53 8.14
N ASP A 162 11.92 -0.97 8.23
CA ASP A 162 12.58 -0.62 9.51
C ASP A 162 11.70 0.26 10.41
N MET A 163 10.83 1.06 9.81
CA MET A 163 9.90 1.94 10.53
C MET A 163 8.82 1.21 11.33
N VAL A 164 8.52 -0.05 10.97
CA VAL A 164 7.43 -0.83 11.56
C VAL A 164 7.86 -2.24 11.98
N TYR A 165 9.14 -2.59 11.81
CA TYR A 165 9.65 -3.94 12.06
C TYR A 165 9.45 -4.39 13.52
N ASP A 166 9.66 -3.48 14.47
CA ASP A 166 9.40 -3.70 15.89
C ASP A 166 7.90 -3.94 16.19
N LEU A 167 7.02 -3.23 15.49
CA LEU A 167 5.56 -3.42 15.59
C LEU A 167 5.13 -4.79 15.09
N LEU A 168 5.75 -5.29 14.02
CA LEU A 168 5.48 -6.63 13.48
C LEU A 168 5.80 -7.72 14.50
N GLN A 169 6.92 -7.59 15.24
CA GLN A 169 7.30 -8.55 16.29
C GLN A 169 6.30 -8.62 17.44
N TYR A 170 5.60 -7.51 17.71
CA TYR A 170 4.62 -7.46 18.79
C TYR A 170 3.34 -8.27 18.48
N GLY A 171 3.13 -8.65 17.22
CA GLY A 171 2.06 -9.57 16.80
C GLY A 171 0.64 -9.02 16.97
N LYS A 172 0.48 -7.70 17.05
CA LYS A 172 -0.84 -7.04 17.08
C LYS A 172 -1.25 -6.65 15.67
N SER A 173 -2.55 -6.61 15.41
CA SER A 173 -3.04 -6.15 14.11
C SER A 173 -2.66 -4.68 13.88
N ILE A 174 -2.45 -4.28 12.63
CA ILE A 174 -1.98 -2.94 12.24
C ILE A 174 -2.92 -2.38 11.17
N LEU A 175 -3.31 -1.11 11.29
CA LEU A 175 -4.10 -0.42 10.29
C LEU A 175 -3.35 0.84 9.81
N PHE A 176 -3.00 0.87 8.53
CA PHE A 176 -2.37 2.01 7.88
C PHE A 176 -3.43 2.98 7.36
N VAL A 177 -3.44 4.20 7.88
CA VAL A 177 -4.37 5.25 7.47
C VAL A 177 -3.62 6.35 6.73
N GLY A 178 -4.10 6.73 5.56
CA GLY A 178 -3.54 7.86 4.83
C GLY A 178 -4.23 8.10 3.50
N ARG A 179 -3.93 9.25 2.90
CA ARG A 179 -4.44 9.62 1.58
C ARG A 179 -4.02 8.60 0.50
N PRO A 180 -4.72 8.54 -0.63
CA PRO A 180 -4.24 7.80 -1.80
C PRO A 180 -2.81 8.23 -2.18
N GLY A 181 -1.97 7.29 -2.62
CA GLY A 181 -0.64 7.59 -3.14
C GLY A 181 0.47 7.88 -2.12
N VAL A 182 0.22 7.77 -0.80
CA VAL A 182 1.26 8.01 0.23
C VAL A 182 2.21 6.84 0.49
N GLY A 183 2.16 5.78 -0.33
CA GLY A 183 3.07 4.62 -0.21
C GLY A 183 2.59 3.50 0.74
N LYS A 184 1.31 3.49 1.12
CA LYS A 184 0.74 2.43 1.99
C LYS A 184 0.93 1.03 1.40
N THR A 185 0.56 0.86 0.13
CA THR A 185 0.67 -0.41 -0.60
C THR A 185 2.13 -0.89 -0.69
N THR A 186 3.09 0.03 -0.88
CA THR A 186 4.53 -0.30 -0.88
C THR A 186 4.95 -0.94 0.43
N VAL A 187 4.54 -0.36 1.57
CA VAL A 187 4.83 -0.91 2.89
C VAL A 187 4.12 -2.25 3.10
N MET A 188 2.86 -2.40 2.64
CA MET A 188 2.14 -3.67 2.77
C MET A 188 2.81 -4.84 2.05
N ARG A 189 3.35 -4.62 0.83
CA ARG A 189 4.08 -5.67 0.09
C ARG A 189 5.30 -6.14 0.88
N GLU A 190 6.09 -5.21 1.39
CA GLU A 190 7.27 -5.52 2.19
C GLU A 190 6.89 -6.24 3.49
N ILE A 191 5.82 -5.81 4.18
CA ILE A 191 5.29 -6.51 5.36
C ILE A 191 4.91 -7.94 5.01
N ALA A 192 4.23 -8.18 3.89
CA ALA A 192 3.85 -9.53 3.46
C ALA A 192 5.08 -10.43 3.30
N ARG A 193 6.11 -9.94 2.61
CA ARG A 193 7.39 -10.64 2.44
C ARG A 193 8.06 -10.95 3.77
N VAL A 194 8.19 -9.94 4.65
CA VAL A 194 8.86 -10.10 5.96
C VAL A 194 8.09 -11.07 6.85
N MET A 195 6.77 -10.95 6.93
CA MET A 195 5.93 -11.86 7.72
C MET A 195 6.01 -13.30 7.21
N SER A 196 6.03 -13.49 5.88
CA SER A 196 6.14 -14.81 5.25
C SER A 196 7.54 -15.41 5.37
N ASP A 197 8.57 -14.68 4.92
CA ASP A 197 9.88 -15.24 4.62
C ASP A 197 10.83 -15.15 5.81
N GLU A 198 10.70 -14.11 6.65
CA GLU A 198 11.57 -13.90 7.82
C GLU A 198 10.91 -14.40 9.10
N PHE A 199 9.63 -14.10 9.32
CA PHE A 199 8.89 -14.58 10.49
C PHE A 199 8.20 -15.94 10.27
N HIS A 200 8.31 -16.52 9.07
CA HIS A 200 7.79 -17.85 8.72
C HIS A 200 6.31 -18.03 9.05
N LYS A 201 5.51 -16.97 8.89
CA LYS A 201 4.07 -16.99 9.13
C LYS A 201 3.29 -17.44 7.91
N ARG A 202 2.16 -18.10 8.16
CA ARG A 202 1.15 -18.33 7.10
C ARG A 202 0.43 -17.02 6.81
N VAL A 203 0.89 -16.31 5.78
CA VAL A 203 0.32 -15.02 5.34
C VAL A 203 -0.64 -15.24 4.17
N VAL A 204 -1.83 -14.66 4.27
CA VAL A 204 -2.79 -14.56 3.16
C VAL A 204 -3.10 -13.09 2.89
N ILE A 205 -2.96 -12.67 1.63
CA ILE A 205 -3.31 -11.34 1.14
C ILE A 205 -4.65 -11.41 0.44
N VAL A 206 -5.61 -10.60 0.89
CA VAL A 206 -6.88 -10.34 0.21
C VAL A 206 -6.69 -9.07 -0.62
N ASP A 207 -6.53 -9.25 -1.93
CA ASP A 207 -6.13 -8.20 -2.86
C ASP A 207 -7.27 -7.85 -3.81
N THR A 208 -7.93 -6.72 -3.57
CA THR A 208 -9.10 -6.27 -4.33
C THR A 208 -8.72 -5.46 -5.55
N SER A 209 -7.67 -4.65 -5.45
CA SER A 209 -7.22 -3.75 -6.51
C SER A 209 -6.07 -4.33 -7.34
N ASN A 210 -5.61 -5.54 -6.99
CA ASN A 210 -4.38 -6.16 -7.50
C ASN A 210 -3.13 -5.28 -7.30
N GLU A 211 -3.16 -4.35 -6.34
CA GLU A 211 -2.04 -3.45 -6.12
C GLU A 211 -0.94 -4.12 -5.30
N ILE A 212 -1.25 -5.09 -4.44
CA ILE A 212 -0.26 -5.71 -3.57
C ILE A 212 0.50 -6.81 -4.33
N GLY A 213 -0.23 -7.76 -4.89
CA GLY A 213 0.34 -8.90 -5.60
C GLY A 213 0.55 -8.71 -7.09
N GLY A 214 0.13 -7.58 -7.66
CA GLY A 214 0.17 -7.36 -9.11
C GLY A 214 -1.01 -7.98 -9.85
N ASP A 215 -1.21 -7.56 -11.09
CA ASP A 215 -2.24 -8.12 -11.97
C ASP A 215 -1.83 -9.52 -12.50
N GLY A 216 -2.79 -10.29 -13.04
CA GLY A 216 -2.57 -11.67 -13.50
C GLY A 216 -2.79 -12.73 -12.41
N ASN A 217 -2.55 -14.01 -12.70
CA ASN A 217 -2.74 -15.10 -11.73
C ASN A 217 -1.51 -15.33 -10.84
N ILE A 218 -0.32 -15.19 -11.42
CA ILE A 218 0.95 -15.35 -10.72
C ILE A 218 1.29 -14.04 -9.98
N PRO A 219 1.36 -14.05 -8.63
CA PRO A 219 1.69 -12.85 -7.87
C PRO A 219 3.17 -12.46 -8.03
N HIS A 220 3.44 -11.16 -7.90
CA HIS A 220 4.78 -10.59 -7.93
C HIS A 220 5.65 -11.05 -6.74
N ALA A 221 6.93 -11.34 -6.97
CA ALA A 221 7.84 -11.88 -5.95
C ALA A 221 8.07 -10.98 -4.72
N ALA A 222 7.77 -9.68 -4.81
CA ALA A 222 7.87 -8.73 -3.67
C ALA A 222 6.96 -9.04 -2.49
N ILE A 223 5.97 -9.94 -2.61
CA ILE A 223 5.19 -10.40 -1.46
C ILE A 223 5.82 -11.62 -0.75
N GLY A 224 6.97 -12.10 -1.22
CA GLY A 224 7.62 -13.31 -0.71
C GLY A 224 6.77 -14.56 -0.93
N GLY A 225 6.79 -15.47 0.04
CA GLY A 225 5.96 -16.68 0.09
C GLY A 225 4.51 -16.44 0.52
N ALA A 226 4.06 -15.19 0.68
CA ALA A 226 2.68 -14.89 1.03
C ALA A 226 1.72 -15.39 -0.06
N ARG A 227 0.61 -15.99 0.35
CA ARG A 227 -0.43 -16.45 -0.59
C ARG A 227 -1.37 -15.31 -0.89
N ARG A 228 -1.90 -15.26 -2.11
CA ARG A 228 -2.84 -14.23 -2.55
C ARG A 228 -4.20 -14.80 -2.91
N MET A 229 -5.25 -14.12 -2.46
CA MET A 229 -6.63 -14.32 -2.90
C MET A 229 -7.09 -13.04 -3.59
N GLN A 230 -7.49 -13.15 -4.86
CA GLN A 230 -8.04 -12.04 -5.62
C GLN A 230 -9.52 -11.88 -5.35
N VAL A 231 -9.98 -10.65 -5.14
CA VAL A 231 -11.40 -10.38 -4.91
C VAL A 231 -12.09 -10.10 -6.26
N PRO A 232 -13.10 -10.89 -6.68
CA PRO A 232 -13.75 -10.70 -7.99
C PRO A 232 -14.47 -9.36 -8.14
N LYS A 233 -15.00 -8.81 -7.03
CA LYS A 233 -15.70 -7.54 -6.95
C LYS A 233 -15.45 -6.89 -5.59
N PRO A 234 -15.21 -5.56 -5.51
CA PRO A 234 -14.97 -4.90 -4.22
C PRO A 234 -16.02 -5.19 -3.16
N SER A 235 -17.30 -5.29 -3.54
CA SER A 235 -18.40 -5.62 -2.61
C SER A 235 -18.29 -7.00 -1.96
N MET A 236 -17.47 -7.90 -2.50
CA MET A 236 -17.27 -9.27 -2.01
C MET A 236 -16.01 -9.42 -1.14
N GLN A 237 -15.25 -8.35 -0.90
CA GLN A 237 -14.00 -8.40 -0.14
C GLN A 237 -14.18 -9.06 1.22
N HIS A 238 -15.21 -8.67 1.97
CA HIS A 238 -15.54 -9.27 3.27
C HIS A 238 -15.77 -10.79 3.18
N SER A 239 -16.42 -11.30 2.12
CA SER A 239 -16.67 -12.72 1.95
C SER A 239 -15.36 -13.49 1.70
N VAL A 240 -14.47 -12.93 0.87
CA VAL A 240 -13.14 -13.49 0.60
C VAL A 240 -12.26 -13.47 1.85
N MET A 241 -12.39 -12.44 2.70
CA MET A 241 -11.70 -12.40 4.01
C MET A 241 -12.12 -13.56 4.93
N ILE A 242 -13.42 -13.90 4.96
CA ILE A 242 -13.92 -15.04 5.74
C ILE A 242 -13.44 -16.36 5.13
N GLU A 243 -13.54 -16.51 3.80
CA GLU A 243 -13.06 -17.68 3.07
C GLU A 243 -11.57 -17.97 3.34
N ALA A 244 -10.74 -16.92 3.36
CA ALA A 244 -9.31 -17.03 3.68
C ALA A 244 -9.08 -17.73 5.02
N VAL A 245 -9.89 -17.40 6.02
CA VAL A 245 -9.78 -17.96 7.38
C VAL A 245 -10.21 -19.41 7.40
N GLU A 246 -11.36 -19.68 6.80
CA GLU A 246 -12.00 -21.00 6.82
C GLU A 246 -11.17 -22.04 6.06
N ASN A 247 -10.57 -21.65 4.94
CA ASN A 247 -9.92 -22.58 4.02
C ASN A 247 -8.40 -22.62 4.15
N HIS A 248 -7.76 -21.59 4.72
CA HIS A 248 -6.30 -21.48 4.68
C HIS A 248 -5.63 -21.32 6.06
N MET A 249 -6.40 -21.25 7.15
CA MET A 249 -5.90 -21.13 8.53
C MET A 249 -4.68 -20.19 8.68
N PRO A 250 -4.76 -18.95 8.17
CA PRO A 250 -3.64 -18.03 8.20
C PRO A 250 -3.30 -17.61 9.63
N GLU A 251 -2.04 -17.27 9.87
CA GLU A 251 -1.61 -16.56 11.08
C GLU A 251 -1.69 -15.04 10.90
N VAL A 252 -1.57 -14.57 9.66
CA VAL A 252 -1.65 -13.17 9.28
C VAL A 252 -2.54 -13.02 8.05
N ILE A 253 -3.49 -12.10 8.10
CA ILE A 253 -4.27 -11.68 6.94
C ILE A 253 -3.94 -10.23 6.62
N ILE A 254 -3.58 -9.98 5.37
CA ILE A 254 -3.32 -8.64 4.84
C ILE A 254 -4.50 -8.24 3.96
N VAL A 255 -5.11 -7.09 4.21
CA VAL A 255 -6.33 -6.64 3.51
C VAL A 255 -6.12 -5.26 2.93
N ASP A 256 -6.30 -5.12 1.63
CA ASP A 256 -6.25 -3.80 1.00
C ASP A 256 -7.55 -3.01 1.22
N GLU A 257 -7.42 -1.71 1.46
CA GLU A 257 -8.47 -0.70 1.53
C GLU A 257 -9.77 -1.11 2.25
N ILE A 258 -9.70 -1.29 3.56
CA ILE A 258 -10.89 -1.48 4.41
C ILE A 258 -11.70 -0.18 4.47
N GLY A 259 -12.97 -0.25 4.07
CA GLY A 259 -13.87 0.89 3.96
C GLY A 259 -15.34 0.62 4.29
N THR A 260 -15.80 -0.64 4.28
CA THR A 260 -17.21 -0.98 4.49
C THR A 260 -17.51 -1.63 5.85
N GLU A 261 -18.77 -1.62 6.25
CA GLU A 261 -19.22 -2.21 7.53
C GLU A 261 -19.08 -3.73 7.55
N ALA A 262 -19.35 -4.36 6.41
CA ALA A 262 -19.13 -5.78 6.24
C ALA A 262 -17.65 -6.16 6.41
N GLU A 263 -16.72 -5.38 5.86
CA GLU A 263 -15.28 -5.59 6.03
C GLU A 263 -14.83 -5.35 7.48
N ALA A 264 -15.37 -4.33 8.15
CA ALA A 264 -15.07 -4.06 9.55
C ALA A 264 -15.55 -5.20 10.46
N HIS A 265 -16.75 -5.72 10.22
CA HIS A 265 -17.27 -6.89 10.92
C HIS A 265 -16.41 -8.13 10.66
N ALA A 266 -16.04 -8.39 9.40
CA ALA A 266 -15.16 -9.51 9.05
C ALA A 266 -13.81 -9.40 9.77
N CYS A 267 -13.20 -8.22 9.80
CA CYS A 267 -11.97 -7.95 10.57
C CYS A 267 -12.14 -8.29 12.05
N ARG A 268 -13.26 -7.91 12.67
CA ARG A 268 -13.53 -8.21 14.08
C ARG A 268 -13.58 -9.73 14.33
N SER A 269 -14.33 -10.46 13.51
CA SER A 269 -14.45 -11.92 13.61
C SER A 269 -13.12 -12.63 13.40
N ILE A 270 -12.27 -12.12 12.50
CA ILE A 270 -10.93 -12.66 12.25
C ILE A 270 -10.01 -12.43 13.45
N ALA A 271 -10.00 -11.22 14.00
CA ALA A 271 -9.17 -10.88 15.16
C ALA A 271 -9.57 -11.69 16.41
N GLU A 272 -10.86 -12.01 16.58
CA GLU A 272 -11.35 -12.87 17.66
C GLU A 272 -10.84 -14.30 17.59
N ARG A 273 -10.44 -14.76 16.40
CA ARG A 273 -9.79 -16.06 16.18
C ARG A 273 -8.27 -16.01 16.42
N GLY A 274 -7.75 -14.87 16.89
CA GLY A 274 -6.33 -14.69 17.20
C GLY A 274 -5.43 -14.47 15.97
N ILE A 275 -6.02 -14.19 14.81
CA ILE A 275 -5.30 -13.93 13.56
C ILE A 275 -4.88 -12.46 13.52
N MET A 276 -3.61 -12.20 13.20
CA MET A 276 -3.11 -10.83 13.02
C MET A 276 -3.66 -10.25 11.72
N LEU A 277 -4.27 -9.07 11.80
CA LEU A 277 -4.75 -8.34 10.62
C LEU A 277 -3.83 -7.18 10.28
N ILE A 278 -3.47 -7.01 9.02
CA ILE A 278 -2.71 -5.85 8.56
C ILE A 278 -3.47 -5.24 7.40
N GLY A 279 -3.99 -4.03 7.59
CA GLY A 279 -4.85 -3.42 6.58
C GLY A 279 -4.46 -2.00 6.24
N THR A 280 -5.03 -1.50 5.15
CA THR A 280 -5.09 -0.06 4.86
C THR A 280 -6.50 0.46 4.98
N ALA A 281 -6.63 1.75 5.27
CA ALA A 281 -7.89 2.47 5.17
C ALA A 281 -7.67 3.86 4.60
N HIS A 282 -8.67 4.36 3.88
CA HIS A 282 -8.69 5.72 3.38
C HIS A 282 -9.04 6.72 4.49
N GLY A 283 -8.16 7.67 4.72
CA GLY A 283 -8.42 8.77 5.65
C GLY A 283 -7.42 9.90 5.46
N GLU A 284 -7.91 11.14 5.29
CA GLU A 284 -7.03 12.31 5.25
C GLU A 284 -6.38 12.59 6.61
N LYS A 285 -7.07 12.22 7.69
CA LYS A 285 -6.64 12.33 9.09
C LYS A 285 -7.21 11.15 9.86
N ILE A 286 -6.52 10.70 10.90
CA ILE A 286 -7.04 9.65 11.82
C ILE A 286 -8.40 10.03 12.43
N GLU A 287 -8.63 11.32 12.64
CA GLU A 287 -9.92 11.88 13.09
C GLU A 287 -11.07 11.56 12.13
N ASN A 288 -10.81 11.48 10.83
CA ASN A 288 -11.84 11.15 9.83
C ASN A 288 -12.19 9.65 9.89
N VAL A 289 -11.22 8.80 10.23
CA VAL A 289 -11.43 7.38 10.48
C VAL A 289 -12.21 7.17 11.79
N MET A 290 -11.88 7.94 12.83
CA MET A 290 -12.61 7.92 14.12
C MET A 290 -14.03 8.47 14.03
N LYS A 291 -14.31 9.40 13.11
CA LYS A 291 -15.67 9.95 12.87
C LYS A 291 -16.51 9.09 11.94
N ASN A 292 -15.89 8.21 11.16
CA ASN A 292 -16.60 7.26 10.32
C ASN A 292 -17.10 6.12 11.22
N PRO A 293 -18.41 5.95 11.46
CA PRO A 293 -18.93 4.93 12.38
C PRO A 293 -18.37 3.53 12.07
N THR A 294 -18.30 3.21 10.78
CA THR A 294 -17.80 1.96 10.24
C THR A 294 -16.35 1.67 10.59
N LEU A 295 -15.47 2.67 10.47
CA LEU A 295 -14.03 2.54 10.76
C LEU A 295 -13.69 2.89 12.20
N SER A 296 -14.59 3.58 12.89
CA SER A 296 -14.52 3.85 14.32
C SER A 296 -14.61 2.55 15.10
N ASP A 297 -15.38 1.56 14.63
CA ASP A 297 -15.41 0.24 15.23
C ASP A 297 -14.09 -0.54 15.11
N LEU A 298 -13.24 -0.18 14.14
CA LEU A 298 -11.89 -0.72 13.95
C LEU A 298 -10.82 0.08 14.74
N SER A 299 -10.96 1.41 14.78
CA SER A 299 -9.99 2.34 15.40
C SER A 299 -10.28 2.65 16.89
N ILE A 300 -11.54 2.59 17.30
CA ILE A 300 -12.10 2.84 18.64
C ILE A 300 -12.48 1.51 19.31
N CYS A 301 -11.63 0.50 19.18
CA CYS A 301 -11.55 -0.53 20.22
C CYS A 301 -10.49 -0.17 21.28
N CYS A 302 -9.67 0.87 21.04
CA CYS A 302 -8.60 1.27 21.95
C CYS A 302 -8.95 2.38 22.96
N LEU A 303 -10.09 3.08 22.82
CA LEU A 303 -10.20 4.41 23.44
C LEU A 303 -11.43 4.72 24.29
N LEU A 304 -12.54 4.01 24.19
CA LEU A 304 -13.79 4.50 24.83
C LEU A 304 -14.57 3.53 25.71
N GLN A 305 -14.15 2.28 25.93
CA GLN A 305 -14.98 1.35 26.72
C GLN A 305 -14.26 0.40 27.68
N GLY A 306 -13.02 0.68 28.12
CA GLY A 306 -12.38 -0.13 29.17
C GLY A 306 -12.29 -1.64 28.86
N GLN A 307 -12.47 -2.04 27.60
CA GLN A 307 -12.23 -3.41 27.15
C GLN A 307 -10.72 -3.60 27.02
N LYS A 308 -10.21 -4.68 27.60
CA LYS A 308 -8.78 -5.00 27.70
C LYS A 308 -8.15 -5.44 26.36
N ASP A 309 -8.90 -5.40 25.26
CA ASP A 309 -8.52 -6.03 24.00
C ASP A 309 -8.46 -4.99 22.86
N CYS A 310 -7.45 -4.13 22.89
CA CYS A 310 -7.03 -3.35 21.71
C CYS A 310 -6.66 -4.31 20.57
N LYS A 311 -7.46 -4.34 19.50
CA LYS A 311 -7.24 -5.26 18.38
C LYS A 311 -6.33 -4.69 17.29
N PHE A 312 -6.24 -3.36 17.10
CA PHE A 312 -5.42 -2.74 16.05
C PHE A 312 -4.55 -1.60 16.55
N LEU A 313 -3.32 -1.54 16.02
CA LEU A 313 -2.41 -0.40 16.10
C LEU A 313 -2.55 0.47 14.85
N CYS A 314 -2.92 1.74 15.01
CA CYS A 314 -3.10 2.64 13.88
C CYS A 314 -1.79 3.36 13.55
N VAL A 315 -1.37 3.29 12.28
CA VAL A 315 -0.18 3.97 11.73
C VAL A 315 -0.64 4.98 10.68
N CYS A 316 -0.36 6.27 10.93
CA CYS A 316 -0.71 7.33 9.98
C CYS A 316 0.43 7.56 8.98
N ALA A 317 0.14 7.46 7.68
CA ALA A 317 1.08 7.71 6.60
C ALA A 317 0.89 9.13 6.03
N CYS A 318 1.89 10.00 6.21
CA CYS A 318 1.93 11.36 5.68
C CYS A 318 2.91 11.43 4.49
N GLY A 319 2.46 11.95 3.34
CA GLY A 319 3.32 12.09 2.15
C GLY A 319 4.29 13.28 2.23
N GLY A 320 5.55 13.05 1.81
CA GLY A 320 6.62 14.05 1.63
C GLY A 320 7.98 13.34 1.50
N ASP A 321 8.95 13.92 0.78
CA ASP A 321 10.31 13.39 0.49
C ASP A 321 11.21 13.14 1.73
N ALA A 322 10.61 13.04 2.91
CA ALA A 322 11.23 12.68 4.17
C ALA A 322 10.53 11.45 4.78
N ILE A 323 10.68 10.30 4.13
CA ILE A 323 10.50 9.00 4.79
C ILE A 323 11.63 8.78 5.83
N HIS A 324 12.69 9.59 5.80
CA HIS A 324 13.59 9.75 6.95
C HIS A 324 12.95 10.64 8.01
N LYS A 325 12.38 10.02 9.06
CA LYS A 325 11.90 10.65 10.32
C LYS A 325 10.52 11.29 10.31
N SER A 326 9.58 10.80 9.50
CA SER A 326 8.17 11.03 9.82
C SER A 326 7.79 10.09 10.97
N ILE A 327 7.63 10.66 12.16
CA ILE A 327 7.25 9.96 13.39
C ILE A 327 6.06 9.04 13.08
N VAL A 328 6.25 7.72 13.22
CA VAL A 328 5.15 6.79 13.45
C VAL A 328 4.50 7.25 14.75
N ALA A 329 3.49 8.11 14.64
CA ALA A 329 2.65 8.46 15.77
C ALA A 329 1.79 7.23 16.05
N CYS A 330 2.38 6.30 16.78
CA CYS A 330 1.68 5.22 17.45
C CYS A 330 0.76 5.88 18.48
N LEU A 331 -0.44 6.25 18.05
CA LEU A 331 -1.38 6.96 18.88
C LEU A 331 -2.09 5.95 19.79
N CYS A 332 -1.37 5.41 20.78
CA CYS A 332 -2.01 4.91 21.98
C CYS A 332 -2.47 6.12 22.79
N ILE A 333 -3.58 6.77 22.40
CA ILE A 333 -4.19 7.74 23.30
C ILE A 333 -4.63 6.94 24.54
N HIS A 334 -4.09 7.25 25.70
CA HIS A 334 -4.69 6.87 26.98
C HIS A 334 -5.62 8.01 27.40
N ILE A 335 -6.92 7.88 27.12
CA ILE A 335 -7.92 8.72 27.77
C ILE A 335 -8.20 8.09 29.13
N ASN A 336 -7.75 8.75 30.19
CA ASN A 336 -8.17 8.43 31.55
C ASN A 336 -9.66 8.74 31.69
N VAL A 337 -10.51 7.72 31.58
CA VAL A 337 -11.90 7.81 32.03
C VAL A 337 -11.88 7.49 33.51
N ALA A 338 -11.98 8.52 34.35
CA ALA A 338 -12.29 8.33 35.76
C ALA A 338 -13.69 7.72 35.86
N ASN A 339 -13.83 6.67 36.68
CA ASN A 339 -15.09 6.04 37.06
C ASN A 339 -16.18 7.06 37.42
#